data_AF-A0A846N4P1-F1
#
_entry.id   AF-A0A846N4P1-F1
#
_cell.length_a   1.000
_cell.length_b   1.000
_cell.length_c   1.000
_cell.angle_alpha   90.00
_cell.angle_beta   90.00
_cell.angle_gamma   90.00
#
_symmetry.space_group_name_H-M   'P 1'
#
loop_
_entity.id
_entity.type
_entity.pdbx_description
1 polymer ?
#
loop_
_entity_poly.entity_id
_entity_poly.type
_entity_poly.pdbx_seq_one_letter_code
_entity_poly.pdbx_strand_id
1 'polypeptide(L)'
;MILAPSLVTRAALVGSVLQLALSGLRHFVTSLTPVTVLYGHMMLAATAGYLYGLILGQGYARGALGGAIAGGLSVVPAYGLSLLLGDSDGISAVTLTAIAIGTGAVGGAFGQMGAILKKLGY
;
A
#
# COMPACT_ATOMS: atom_id res chain seq x y z
N MET A 1 -11.71 -10.95 16.97
CA MET A 1 -10.42 -10.46 16.43
C MET A 1 -10.68 -9.20 15.62
N ILE A 2 -10.03 -8.08 15.96
CA ILE A 2 -10.27 -6.75 15.36
C ILE A 2 -9.60 -6.63 13.97
N LEU A 3 -8.49 -7.35 13.76
CA LEU A 3 -7.73 -7.46 12.52
C LEU A 3 -7.41 -8.94 12.26
N ALA A 4 -7.31 -9.32 10.98
CA ALA A 4 -6.81 -10.62 10.57
C ALA A 4 -5.32 -10.49 10.18
N PRO A 5 -4.37 -10.84 11.06
CA PRO A 5 -2.96 -10.53 10.87
C PRO A 5 -2.38 -11.22 9.64
N SER A 6 -2.75 -12.48 9.38
CA SER A 6 -2.32 -13.22 8.18
C SER A 6 -2.75 -12.56 6.87
N LEU A 7 -3.90 -11.89 6.86
CA LEU A 7 -4.42 -11.14 5.72
C LEU A 7 -3.67 -9.84 5.50
N VAL A 8 -3.39 -9.11 6.59
CA VAL A 8 -2.55 -7.90 6.54
C VAL A 8 -1.16 -8.25 6.00
N THR A 9 -0.54 -9.33 6.50
CA THR A 9 0.78 -9.76 6.04
C THR A 9 0.78 -10.13 4.55
N ARG A 10 -0.21 -10.88 4.07
CA ARG A 10 -0.32 -11.24 2.64
C ARG A 10 -0.50 -10.00 1.76
N ALA A 11 -1.40 -9.10 2.14
CA ALA A 11 -1.65 -7.87 1.40
C ALA A 11 -0.41 -6.97 1.39
N ALA A 12 0.25 -6.81 2.55
CA ALA A 12 1.49 -6.06 2.67
C ALA A 12 2.61 -6.68 1.82
N LEU A 13 2.78 -8.01 1.82
CA LEU A 13 3.79 -8.71 1.01
C LEU A 13 3.59 -8.47 -0.48
N VAL A 14 2.36 -8.62 -0.99
CA VAL A 14 2.05 -8.34 -2.40
C VAL A 14 2.36 -6.89 -2.74
N GLY A 15 1.94 -5.95 -1.88
CA GLY A 15 2.28 -4.54 -2.01
C GLY A 15 3.80 -4.31 -2.03
N SER A 16 4.55 -4.90 -1.09
CA SER A 16 6.00 -4.74 -0.96
C SER A 16 6.75 -5.22 -2.19
N VAL A 17 6.36 -6.34 -2.78
CA VAL A 17 7.01 -6.84 -4.01
C VAL A 17 6.83 -5.85 -5.15
N LEU A 18 5.61 -5.31 -5.33
CA LEU A 18 5.34 -4.31 -6.36
C LEU A 18 6.06 -2.98 -6.08
N GLN A 19 6.11 -2.56 -4.81
CA GLN A 19 6.80 -1.34 -4.40
C GLN A 19 8.31 -1.46 -4.65
N LEU A 20 8.91 -2.62 -4.34
CA LEU A 20 10.32 -2.90 -4.62
C LEU A 20 10.62 -2.88 -6.13
N ALA A 21 9.73 -3.45 -6.94
CA ALA A 21 9.86 -3.40 -8.38
C ALA A 21 9.82 -1.96 -8.91
N LEU A 22 8.91 -1.12 -8.37
CA LEU A 22 8.82 0.29 -8.73
C LEU A 22 10.06 1.09 -8.31
N SER A 23 10.55 0.89 -7.08
CA SER A 23 11.78 1.52 -6.58
C SER A 23 13.00 1.10 -7.41
N GLY A 24 13.11 -0.18 -7.76
CA GLY A 24 14.17 -0.66 -8.65
C GLY A 24 14.06 -0.07 -10.05
N LEU A 25 12.85 0.01 -10.62
CA LEU A 25 12.63 0.63 -11.92
C LEU A 25 13.02 2.11 -11.94
N ARG A 26 12.71 2.87 -10.88
CA ARG A 26 13.14 4.27 -10.76
C ARG A 26 14.64 4.43 -10.90
N HIS A 27 15.42 3.52 -10.31
CA HIS A 27 16.87 3.58 -10.36
C HIS A 27 17.42 3.41 -11.78
N PHE A 28 16.86 2.48 -12.56
CA PHE A 28 17.32 2.21 -13.93
C PHE A 28 16.69 3.14 -14.98
N VAL A 29 15.50 3.67 -14.73
CA VAL A 29 14.72 4.47 -15.68
C VAL A 29 14.65 5.92 -15.20
N THR A 30 15.61 6.73 -15.63
CA THR A 30 15.72 8.15 -15.26
C THR A 30 14.59 9.04 -15.80
N SER A 31 13.77 8.53 -16.74
CA SER A 31 12.59 9.23 -17.24
C SER A 31 11.44 9.29 -16.23
N LEU A 32 11.51 8.51 -15.14
CA LEU A 32 10.49 8.54 -14.10
C LEU A 32 10.66 9.76 -13.20
N THR A 33 9.75 10.73 -13.35
CA THR A 33 9.76 11.91 -12.49
C THR A 33 9.43 11.54 -11.04
N PRO A 34 9.91 12.31 -10.04
CA PRO A 34 9.60 12.07 -8.63
C PRO A 34 8.09 11.99 -8.34
N VAL A 35 7.30 12.81 -9.05
CA VAL A 35 5.84 12.86 -8.93
C VAL A 35 5.21 11.57 -9.45
N THR A 36 5.64 11.07 -10.61
CA THR A 36 5.13 9.81 -11.18
C THR A 36 5.39 8.64 -10.23
N VAL A 37 6.58 8.60 -9.62
CA VAL A 37 6.94 7.55 -8.67
C VAL A 37 6.10 7.65 -7.39
N LEU A 38 5.89 8.86 -6.86
CA LEU A 38 5.02 9.09 -5.71
C LEU A 38 3.60 8.54 -5.95
N TYR A 39 2.99 8.88 -7.10
CA TYR A 39 1.67 8.35 -7.48
C TYR A 39 1.68 6.82 -7.61
N GLY A 40 2.74 6.24 -8.15
CA GLY A 40 2.92 4.79 -8.21
C GLY A 40 2.90 4.15 -6.81
N HIS A 41 3.69 4.67 -5.87
CA HIS A 41 3.70 4.18 -4.48
C HIS A 41 2.32 4.32 -3.82
N MET A 42 1.60 5.42 -4.06
CA MET A 42 0.24 5.65 -3.56
C MET A 42 -0.76 4.64 -4.13
N MET A 43 -0.73 4.38 -5.43
CA MET A 43 -1.59 3.40 -6.09
C MET A 43 -1.32 1.98 -5.56
N LEU A 44 -0.06 1.61 -5.38
CA LEU A 44 0.33 0.30 -4.85
C LEU A 44 -0.07 0.13 -3.38
N ALA A 45 0.12 1.17 -2.56
CA ALA A 45 -0.34 1.17 -1.17
C ALA A 45 -1.88 1.06 -1.08
N ALA A 46 -2.61 1.80 -1.92
CA ALA A 46 -4.05 1.68 -2.02
C ALA A 46 -4.48 0.28 -2.50
N THR A 47 -3.76 -0.32 -3.44
CA THR A 47 -4.03 -1.68 -3.92
C THR A 47 -3.81 -2.73 -2.83
N ALA A 48 -2.72 -2.62 -2.05
CA ALA A 48 -2.48 -3.48 -0.89
C ALA A 48 -3.62 -3.34 0.13
N GLY A 49 -4.03 -2.10 0.43
CA GLY A 49 -5.18 -1.86 1.30
C GLY A 49 -6.48 -2.43 0.75
N TYR A 50 -6.74 -2.25 -0.55
CA TYR A 50 -7.91 -2.77 -1.25
C TYR A 50 -7.99 -4.30 -1.17
N LEU A 51 -6.89 -5.01 -1.43
CA LEU A 51 -6.83 -6.47 -1.34
C LEU A 51 -7.18 -6.96 0.07
N TYR A 52 -6.68 -6.27 1.11
CA TYR A 52 -7.05 -6.57 2.48
C TYR A 52 -8.55 -6.35 2.73
N GLY A 53 -9.08 -5.20 2.32
CA GLY A 53 -10.49 -4.84 2.51
C GLY A 53 -11.44 -5.80 1.79
N LEU A 54 -11.10 -6.18 0.56
CA LEU A 54 -11.88 -7.06 -0.31
C LEU A 54 -12.07 -8.45 0.30
N ILE A 55 -11.03 -8.98 0.96
CA ILE A 55 -11.11 -10.31 1.57
C ILE A 55 -11.73 -10.24 2.97
N LEU A 56 -11.44 -9.19 3.76
CA LEU A 56 -11.94 -9.09 5.13
C LEU A 56 -13.49 -9.01 5.16
N GLY A 57 -14.10 -8.11 4.40
CA GLY A 57 -15.58 -7.99 4.33
C GLY A 57 -16.33 -7.83 5.66
N GLN A 58 -15.72 -7.19 6.68
CA GLN A 58 -16.26 -7.01 8.04
C GLN A 58 -16.52 -5.53 8.42
N GLY A 59 -16.64 -4.65 7.44
CA GLY A 59 -17.02 -3.25 7.63
C GLY A 59 -15.90 -2.23 7.41
N TYR A 60 -16.30 -0.99 7.10
CA TYR A 60 -15.40 0.08 6.63
C TYR A 60 -14.29 0.43 7.60
N ALA A 61 -14.58 0.58 8.90
CA ALA A 61 -13.55 0.95 9.89
C ALA A 61 -12.43 -0.10 9.98
N ARG A 62 -12.78 -1.39 9.99
CA ARG A 62 -11.79 -2.47 10.05
C ARG A 62 -11.02 -2.62 8.74
N GLY A 63 -11.69 -2.42 7.61
CA GLY A 63 -11.06 -2.39 6.29
C GLY A 63 -10.05 -1.26 6.15
N ALA A 64 -10.45 -0.04 6.55
CA ALA A 64 -9.57 1.12 6.53
C ALA A 64 -8.38 0.95 7.46
N LEU A 65 -8.57 0.49 8.71
CA LEU A 65 -7.47 0.28 9.65
C LEU A 65 -6.46 -0.76 9.14
N GLY A 66 -6.92 -1.93 8.71
CA GLY A 66 -6.00 -2.95 8.20
C GLY A 66 -5.41 -2.57 6.84
N GLY A 67 -6.13 -1.79 6.03
CA GLY A 67 -5.60 -1.21 4.81
C GLY A 67 -4.50 -0.18 5.06
N ALA A 68 -4.64 0.65 6.10
CA ALA A 68 -3.62 1.61 6.53
C ALA A 68 -2.33 0.90 6.95
N ILE A 69 -2.47 -0.19 7.73
CA ILE A 69 -1.33 -1.01 8.17
C ILE A 69 -0.68 -1.71 6.98
N ALA A 70 -1.47 -2.33 6.10
CA ALA A 70 -0.95 -3.02 4.91
C ALA A 70 -0.24 -2.04 3.96
N GLY A 71 -0.83 -0.87 3.70
CA GLY A 71 -0.26 0.18 2.87
C GLY A 71 1.05 0.72 3.46
N GLY A 72 1.06 1.07 4.74
CA GLY A 72 2.26 1.54 5.45
C GLY A 72 3.40 0.51 5.44
N LEU A 73 3.11 -0.74 5.81
CA LEU A 73 4.10 -1.83 5.80
C LEU A 73 4.63 -2.12 4.39
N SER A 74 3.77 -1.98 3.37
CA SER A 74 4.17 -2.29 1.99
C SER A 74 5.28 -1.38 1.46
N VAL A 75 5.33 -0.12 1.89
CA VAL A 75 6.30 0.89 1.41
C VAL A 75 7.69 0.69 2.00
N VAL A 76 7.79 0.13 3.22
CA VAL A 76 9.04 0.10 4.00
C VAL A 76 10.21 -0.56 3.27
N PRO A 77 10.06 -1.75 2.64
CA PRO A 77 11.17 -2.40 1.95
C PRO A 77 11.64 -1.62 0.72
N ALA A 78 10.70 -1.05 -0.04
CA ALA A 78 10.96 -0.27 -1.24
C ALA A 78 11.72 1.01 -0.91
N TYR A 79 11.36 1.66 0.19
CA TYR A 79 12.08 2.81 0.68
C TYR A 79 13.48 2.45 1.20
N GLY A 80 13.61 1.33 1.91
CA GLY A 80 14.92 0.81 2.32
C GLY A 80 15.85 0.58 1.12
N LEU A 81 15.31 0.05 0.02
CA LEU A 81 16.06 -0.10 -1.23
C LEU A 81 16.46 1.26 -1.82
N SER A 82 15.54 2.22 -1.90
CA SER A 82 15.84 3.56 -2.43
C SER A 82 16.87 4.33 -1.60
N LEU A 83 16.91 4.14 -0.27
CA LEU A 83 17.99 4.66 0.58
C LEU A 83 19.34 4.03 0.24
N LEU A 84 19.39 2.70 0.10
CA LEU A 84 20.61 1.97 -0.22
C LEU A 84 21.16 2.34 -1.61
N LEU A 85 20.28 2.65 -2.55
CA LEU A 85 20.63 3.09 -3.89
C LEU A 85 20.99 4.59 -3.98
N GLY A 86 20.78 5.36 -2.90
CA GLY A 86 21.04 6.80 -2.87
C GLY A 86 20.00 7.67 -3.58
N ASP A 87 18.82 7.12 -3.89
CA ASP A 87 17.77 7.79 -4.67
C ASP A 87 16.84 8.69 -3.82
N SER A 88 17.00 8.67 -2.49
CA SER A 88 16.07 9.32 -1.55
C SER A 88 16.72 9.72 -0.22
N ASP A 89 16.23 10.81 0.38
CA ASP A 89 16.68 11.33 1.68
C ASP A 89 15.79 10.86 2.82
N GLY A 90 16.34 10.48 3.97
CA GLY A 90 15.61 9.91 5.12
C GLY A 90 14.34 10.65 5.59
N ILE A 91 14.24 11.97 5.37
CA ILE A 91 13.03 12.76 5.68
C ILE A 91 11.86 12.39 4.76
N SER A 92 12.13 12.07 3.49
CA SER A 92 11.12 11.61 2.54
C SER A 92 10.48 10.28 2.96
N ALA A 93 11.18 9.46 3.76
CA ALA A 93 10.68 8.20 4.30
C ALA A 93 9.39 8.37 5.10
N VAL A 94 9.42 9.33 6.02
CA VAL A 94 8.34 9.54 6.98
C VAL A 94 7.12 10.06 6.26
N THR A 95 7.31 11.03 5.36
CA THR A 95 6.24 11.60 4.55
C THR A 95 5.62 10.54 3.63
N LEU A 96 6.43 9.75 2.92
CA LEU A 96 5.95 8.69 2.03
C LEU A 96 5.19 7.61 2.80
N THR A 97 5.69 7.23 3.97
CA THR A 97 5.02 6.23 4.82
C THR A 97 3.69 6.75 5.32
N ALA A 98 3.61 8.01 5.77
CA ALA A 98 2.35 8.63 6.17
C ALA A 98 1.33 8.69 5.02
N ILE A 99 1.79 9.05 3.82
CA ILE A 99 0.98 9.05 2.61
C ILE A 99 0.50 7.63 2.26
N ALA A 100 1.38 6.62 2.36
CA ALA A 100 1.07 5.21 2.10
C ALA A 100 0.06 4.65 3.11
N ILE A 101 0.14 5.07 4.38
CA ILE A 101 -0.85 4.73 5.41
C ILE A 101 -2.22 5.33 5.03
N GLY A 102 -2.25 6.62 4.69
CA GLY A 102 -3.51 7.28 4.31
C GLY A 102 -4.14 6.68 3.06
N THR A 103 -3.36 6.48 2.00
CA THR A 103 -3.83 5.87 0.75
C THR A 103 -4.20 4.40 0.91
N GLY A 104 -3.45 3.65 1.72
CA GLY A 104 -3.80 2.28 2.10
C GLY A 104 -5.13 2.21 2.86
N ALA A 105 -5.42 3.17 3.75
CA ALA A 105 -6.69 3.23 4.45
C ALA A 105 -7.87 3.47 3.49
N VAL A 106 -7.70 4.39 2.53
CA VAL A 106 -8.67 4.64 1.46
C VAL A 106 -8.89 3.38 0.63
N GLY A 107 -7.81 2.74 0.18
CA GLY A 107 -7.87 1.47 -0.52
C GLY A 107 -8.63 0.40 0.26
N GLY A 108 -8.35 0.26 1.55
CA GLY A 108 -9.04 -0.67 2.45
C GLY A 108 -10.54 -0.41 2.59
N ALA A 109 -10.95 0.86 2.63
CA ALA A 109 -12.36 1.24 2.63
C ALA A 109 -13.05 0.85 1.30
N PHE A 110 -12.42 1.11 0.15
CA PHE A 110 -12.94 0.68 -1.16
C PHE A 110 -12.95 -0.84 -1.32
N GLY A 111 -11.96 -1.54 -0.76
CA GLY A 111 -11.96 -3.01 -0.72
C GLY A 111 -13.18 -3.54 0.02
N GLN A 112 -13.54 -2.93 1.16
CA GLN A 112 -14.76 -3.28 1.88
C GLN A 112 -16.02 -3.03 1.07
N MET A 113 -16.09 -1.91 0.34
CA MET A 113 -17.20 -1.64 -0.57
C MET A 113 -17.35 -2.78 -1.60
N GLY A 114 -16.25 -3.21 -2.22
CA GLY A 114 -16.23 -4.36 -3.14
C GLY A 114 -16.67 -5.66 -2.46
N ALA A 115 -16.24 -5.91 -1.23
CA ALA A 115 -16.65 -7.10 -0.47
C ALA A 115 -18.16 -7.09 -0.14
N ILE A 116 -18.73 -5.92 0.14
CA ILE A 116 -20.15 -5.75 0.42
C ILE A 116 -20.97 -5.93 -0.87
N LEU A 117 -20.55 -5.31 -1.97
CA LEU A 117 -21.20 -5.46 -3.28
C LEU A 117 -21.25 -6.93 -3.70
N LYS A 118 -20.13 -7.66 -3.55
CA LYS A 118 -20.06 -9.10 -3.82
C LYS A 118 -21.03 -9.92 -2.96
N LYS A 119 -21.27 -9.53 -1.71
CA LYS A 119 -22.26 -10.18 -0.83
C LYS A 119 -23.70 -9.87 -1.25
N LEU A 120 -23.93 -8.73 -1.89
CA LEU A 120 -25.24 -8.30 -2.40
C LEU A 120 -25.56 -8.85 -3.80
N GLY A 121 -24.63 -9.58 -4.43
CA GLY A 121 -24.84 -10.19 -5.74
C GLY A 121 -24.58 -9.26 -6.94
N TYR A 122 -23.87 -8.15 -6.71
CA TYR A 122 -23.27 -7.31 -7.77
C TYR A 122 -21.82 -7.73 -8.02
#